data_AF-A0A7R9R3C5-F1
#
_entry.id   AF-A0A7R9R3C5-F1
#
_cell.length_a   1.000
_cell.length_b   1.000
_cell.length_c   1.000
_cell.angle_alpha   90.00
_cell.angle_beta   90.00
_cell.angle_gamma   90.00
#
_symmetry.space_group_name_H-M   'P 1'
#
loop_
_entity.id
_entity.type
_entity.pdbx_description
1 polymer ?
#
loop_
_entity_poly.entity_id
_entity_poly.type
_entity_poly.pdbx_seq_one_letter_code
_entity_poly.pdbx_strand_id
1 'polypeptide(L)'
;MRSGALNDPQVTDIQKAEELIKEEMLVMLHYDAIHNATDNQLIASSLRSRGGTSNPNAPHLAYLEKHPYVKYSAEQLVAAKDVLHNEMDVVKQGMAHTELTFEGYCQVWDECLSQVLYLPSQHKYTRANIANKKDKIESLEKVRPESVSY
;
A
#
# COMPACT_ATOMS: atom_id res chain seq x y z
N MET A 1 3.80 -19.08 -17.40
CA MET A 1 4.27 -19.95 -16.29
C MET A 1 5.10 -19.08 -15.35
N ARG A 2 4.52 -18.66 -14.21
CA ARG A 2 5.23 -17.92 -13.16
C ARG A 2 5.94 -18.96 -12.29
N SER A 3 7.26 -19.06 -12.43
CA SER A 3 8.11 -19.85 -11.55
C SER A 3 9.19 -18.91 -11.02
N GLY A 4 9.07 -18.55 -9.75
CA GLY A 4 9.96 -17.60 -9.09
C GLY A 4 9.56 -17.39 -7.64
N ALA A 5 9.31 -18.48 -6.92
CA ALA A 5 9.29 -18.47 -5.47
C ALA A 5 10.75 -18.32 -4.99
N LEU A 6 11.18 -17.07 -4.80
CA LEU A 6 12.35 -16.78 -3.98
C LEU A 6 11.82 -16.51 -2.57
N ASN A 7 12.28 -17.34 -1.64
CA ASN A 7 12.16 -17.13 -0.20
C ASN A 7 12.67 -15.74 0.16
N ASP A 8 11.77 -14.76 0.28
CA ASP A 8 12.09 -13.49 0.92
C ASP A 8 11.76 -13.63 2.42
N PRO A 9 12.68 -13.31 3.35
CA PRO A 9 12.41 -13.36 4.79
C PRO A 9 11.19 -12.51 5.17
N GLN A 10 10.05 -13.20 5.34
CA GLN A 10 8.81 -12.81 6.03
C GLN A 10 8.61 -11.29 6.21
N VAL A 11 8.31 -10.63 5.08
CA VAL A 11 7.99 -9.21 5.00
C VAL A 11 6.67 -8.98 5.74
N THR A 12 6.68 -8.16 6.79
CA THR A 12 5.47 -7.76 7.53
C THR A 12 4.50 -7.03 6.61
N ASP A 13 3.19 -7.05 6.90
CA ASP A 13 2.19 -6.35 6.07
C ASP A 13 2.51 -4.86 5.89
N ILE A 14 3.12 -4.24 6.90
CA ILE A 14 3.64 -2.87 6.84
C ILE A 14 4.76 -2.74 5.81
N GLN A 15 5.76 -3.62 5.86
CA GLN A 15 6.85 -3.61 4.88
C GLN A 15 6.35 -3.91 3.47
N LYS A 16 5.35 -4.79 3.32
CA LYS A 16 4.69 -5.05 2.03
C LYS A 16 3.98 -3.80 1.51
N ALA A 17 3.28 -3.07 2.38
CA ALA A 17 2.67 -1.79 2.02
C ALA A 17 3.73 -0.77 1.60
N GLU A 18 4.87 -0.69 2.30
CA GLU A 18 5.99 0.18 1.90
C GLU A 18 6.56 -0.20 0.52
N GLU A 19 6.71 -1.49 0.22
CA GLU A 19 7.17 -1.96 -1.08
C GLU A 19 6.18 -1.60 -2.19
N LEU A 20 4.89 -1.75 -1.96
CA LEU A 20 3.84 -1.35 -2.91
C LEU A 20 3.87 0.16 -3.17
N ILE A 21 4.06 0.97 -2.12
CA ILE A 21 4.21 2.43 -2.26
C ILE A 21 5.45 2.76 -3.08
N LYS A 22 6.59 2.09 -2.83
CA LYS A 22 7.83 2.29 -3.58
C LYS A 22 7.66 1.89 -5.05
N GLU A 23 6.95 0.80 -5.32
CA GLU A 23 6.63 0.36 -6.68
C GLU A 23 5.81 1.43 -7.42
N GLU A 24 4.73 1.93 -6.82
CA GLU A 24 3.92 2.99 -7.42
C GLU A 24 4.73 4.28 -7.64
N MET A 25 5.57 4.65 -6.69
CA MET A 25 6.45 5.81 -6.81
C MET A 25 7.45 5.65 -7.96
N LEU A 26 7.96 4.43 -8.21
CA LEU A 26 8.78 4.14 -9.39
C LEU A 26 7.97 4.29 -10.67
N VAL A 27 6.75 3.77 -10.74
CA VAL A 27 5.88 3.93 -11.91
C VAL A 27 5.65 5.41 -12.23
N MET A 28 5.33 6.22 -11.21
CA MET A 28 5.18 7.67 -11.36
C MET A 28 6.44 8.33 -11.89
N LEU A 29 7.62 7.97 -11.37
CA LEU A 29 8.89 8.54 -11.82
C LEU A 29 9.23 8.19 -13.27
N HIS A 30 8.97 6.95 -13.70
CA HIS A 30 9.18 6.55 -15.10
C HIS A 30 8.17 7.25 -16.03
N TYR A 31 6.93 7.46 -15.57
CA TYR A 31 5.93 8.22 -16.30
C TYR A 31 6.33 9.70 -16.45
N ASP A 32 6.77 10.35 -15.38
CA ASP A 32 7.22 11.75 -15.40
C ASP A 32 8.51 11.94 -16.22
N ALA A 33 9.44 10.99 -16.19
CA ALA A 33 10.64 11.05 -17.04
C ALA A 33 10.33 11.10 -18.55
N ILE A 34 9.18 10.58 -18.97
CA ILE A 34 8.72 10.61 -20.38
C ILE A 34 7.89 11.87 -20.67
N HIS A 35 7.00 12.27 -19.75
CA HIS A 35 6.00 13.31 -20.00
C HIS A 35 6.37 14.70 -19.45
N ASN A 36 7.12 14.75 -18.35
CA ASN A 36 7.50 15.94 -17.59
C ASN A 36 9.00 15.95 -17.27
N ALA A 37 9.85 15.65 -18.26
CA ALA A 37 11.29 15.60 -18.04
C ALA A 37 11.85 16.95 -17.59
N THR A 38 12.62 16.94 -16.51
CA THR A 38 13.31 18.15 -16.01
C THR A 38 14.46 18.56 -16.93
N ASP A 39 14.85 19.83 -16.92
CA ASP A 39 15.97 20.35 -17.73
C ASP A 39 17.26 19.54 -17.52
N ASN A 40 17.56 19.15 -16.27
CA ASN A 40 18.70 18.30 -15.95
C ASN A 40 18.62 16.90 -16.60
N GLN A 41 17.42 16.32 -16.68
CA GLN A 41 17.21 15.02 -17.34
C GLN A 41 17.32 15.13 -18.87
N LEU A 42 16.88 16.25 -19.45
CA LEU A 42 17.05 16.54 -20.88
C LEU A 42 18.52 16.76 -21.26
N ILE A 43 19.27 17.49 -20.43
CA ILE A 43 20.73 17.67 -20.60
C ILE A 43 21.45 16.32 -20.46
N ALA A 44 21.10 15.51 -19.45
CA ALA A 44 21.74 14.20 -19.25
C ALA A 44 21.38 13.17 -20.33
N SER A 45 20.17 13.22 -20.90
CA SER A 45 19.75 12.33 -22.00
C SER A 45 20.38 12.75 -23.34
N SER A 46 20.50 14.05 -23.62
CA SER A 46 21.21 14.57 -24.79
C SER A 46 22.70 14.23 -24.77
N LEU A 47 23.35 14.28 -23.59
CA LEU A 47 24.75 13.87 -23.43
C LEU A 47 24.94 12.35 -23.65
N ARG A 48 23.98 11.53 -23.20
CA ARG A 48 23.97 10.07 -23.42
C ARG A 48 23.70 9.69 -24.87
N SER A 49 22.89 10.47 -25.58
CA SER A 49 22.56 10.24 -27.00
C SER A 49 23.70 10.59 -27.97
N ARG A 50 24.77 11.27 -27.53
CA ARG A 50 25.93 11.62 -28.38
C ARG A 50 26.85 10.42 -28.71
N GLY A 51 26.67 9.28 -28.06
CA GLY A 51 27.53 8.09 -28.22
C GLY A 51 26.88 6.85 -28.85
N GLY A 52 25.58 6.86 -29.16
CA GLY A 52 24.90 5.69 -29.71
C GLY A 52 23.41 5.92 -30.02
N THR A 53 22.89 5.15 -30.97
CA THR A 53 21.54 5.21 -31.57
C THR A 53 20.39 4.76 -30.64
N SER A 54 20.62 4.66 -29.32
CA SER A 54 19.60 4.16 -28.39
C SER A 54 18.70 5.29 -27.89
N ASN A 55 17.38 5.10 -28.02
CA ASN A 55 16.40 6.02 -27.47
C ASN A 55 16.56 6.08 -25.93
N PRO A 56 16.84 7.26 -25.34
CA PRO A 56 17.03 7.40 -23.90
C PRO A 56 15.78 7.02 -23.08
N ASN A 57 14.60 6.98 -23.72
CA ASN A 57 13.32 6.63 -23.09
C ASN A 57 13.00 5.13 -23.14
N ALA A 58 13.78 4.31 -23.85
CA ALA A 58 13.57 2.87 -23.96
C ALA A 58 13.42 2.12 -22.61
N PRO A 59 14.25 2.37 -21.57
CA PRO A 59 14.08 1.70 -20.28
C PRO A 59 12.80 2.14 -19.55
N HIS A 60 12.38 3.40 -19.69
CA HIS A 60 11.17 3.91 -19.06
C HIS A 60 9.91 3.31 -19.68
N LEU A 61 9.87 3.18 -21.01
CA LEU A 61 8.78 2.52 -21.71
C LEU A 61 8.67 1.03 -21.36
N ALA A 62 9.79 0.32 -21.27
CA ALA A 62 9.81 -1.10 -20.90
C ALA A 62 9.35 -1.35 -19.45
N TYR A 63 9.57 -0.39 -18.54
CA TYR A 63 9.09 -0.48 -17.17
C TYR A 63 7.57 -0.21 -17.08
N LEU A 64 7.08 0.82 -17.78
CA LEU A 64 5.65 1.15 -17.85
C LEU A 64 4.81 0.09 -18.57
N GLU A 65 5.41 -0.68 -19.50
CA GLU A 65 4.73 -1.82 -20.14
C GLU A 65 4.45 -2.96 -19.13
N LYS A 66 5.34 -3.15 -18.16
CA LYS A 66 5.17 -4.15 -17.09
C LYS A 66 4.31 -3.64 -15.93
N HIS A 67 4.40 -2.34 -15.63
CA HIS A 67 3.69 -1.67 -14.55
C HIS A 67 2.95 -0.45 -15.12
N PRO A 68 1.72 -0.64 -15.64
CA PRO A 68 0.98 0.43 -16.29
C PRO A 68 0.59 1.52 -15.29
N TYR A 69 0.86 2.77 -15.66
CA TYR A 69 0.44 3.92 -14.87
C TYR A 69 -1.09 4.07 -14.92
N VAL A 70 -1.73 4.04 -13.75
CA VAL A 70 -3.18 4.20 -13.62
C VAL A 70 -3.50 5.65 -13.31
N LYS A 71 -4.31 6.28 -14.17
CA LYS A 71 -4.87 7.61 -13.91
C LYS A 71 -6.23 7.47 -13.25
N TYR A 72 -6.36 8.04 -12.06
CA TYR A 72 -7.64 8.13 -11.37
C TYR A 72 -8.41 9.36 -11.85
N SER A 73 -9.69 9.17 -12.17
CA SER A 73 -10.59 10.26 -12.50
C SER A 73 -11.00 11.05 -11.26
N ALA A 74 -11.40 12.31 -11.44
CA ALA A 74 -11.93 13.12 -10.34
C ALA A 74 -13.16 12.44 -9.68
N GLU A 75 -14.00 11.76 -10.46
CA GLU A 75 -15.15 11.01 -9.96
C GLU A 75 -14.76 9.87 -9.03
N GLN A 76 -13.71 9.12 -9.36
CA GLN A 76 -13.18 8.05 -8.50
C GLN A 76 -12.58 8.60 -7.20
N LEU A 77 -11.92 9.76 -7.26
CA LEU A 77 -11.39 10.42 -6.06
C LEU A 77 -12.51 10.93 -5.14
N VAL A 78 -13.58 11.47 -5.71
CA VAL A 78 -14.77 11.87 -4.94
C VAL A 78 -15.43 10.63 -4.32
N ALA A 79 -15.64 9.57 -5.10
CA ALA A 79 -16.21 8.32 -4.58
C ALA A 79 -15.37 7.73 -3.43
N ALA A 80 -14.04 7.72 -3.55
CA ALA A 80 -13.15 7.27 -2.47
C ALA A 80 -13.27 8.16 -1.22
N LYS A 81 -13.38 9.48 -1.39
CA LYS A 81 -13.61 10.41 -0.28
C LYS A 81 -14.95 10.19 0.40
N ASP A 82 -16.00 9.88 -0.36
CA ASP A 82 -17.33 9.60 0.16
C ASP A 82 -17.35 8.31 0.98
N VAL A 83 -16.63 7.27 0.52
CA VAL A 83 -16.45 6.03 1.30
C VAL A 83 -15.77 6.32 2.64
N LEU A 84 -14.70 7.12 2.65
CA LEU A 84 -14.03 7.52 3.89
C LEU A 84 -14.96 8.32 4.84
N HIS A 85 -15.80 9.21 4.30
CA HIS A 85 -16.77 9.94 5.13
C HIS A 85 -17.81 9.00 5.75
N ASN A 86 -18.30 8.02 4.98
CA ASN A 86 -19.24 7.03 5.48
C ASN A 86 -18.63 6.21 6.64
N GLU A 87 -17.37 5.81 6.52
CA GLU A 87 -16.65 5.10 7.60
C GLU A 87 -16.48 5.98 8.85
N MET A 88 -16.10 7.25 8.66
CA MET A 88 -16.00 8.21 9.76
C MET A 88 -17.34 8.42 10.47
N ASP A 89 -18.45 8.46 9.73
CA ASP A 89 -19.80 8.60 10.30
C ASP A 89 -20.21 7.38 11.12
N VAL A 90 -19.86 6.17 10.69
CA VAL A 90 -20.08 4.94 11.47
C VAL A 90 -19.34 5.00 12.82
N VAL A 91 -18.07 5.42 12.80
CA VAL A 91 -17.28 5.58 14.04
C VAL A 91 -17.85 6.68 14.93
N LYS A 92 -18.25 7.81 14.34
CA LYS A 92 -18.87 8.92 15.06
C LYS A 92 -20.14 8.50 15.78
N GLN A 93 -21.02 7.76 15.11
CA GLN A 93 -22.23 7.19 15.71
C GLN A 93 -21.89 6.18 16.82
N GLY A 94 -20.92 5.30 16.59
CA GLY A 94 -20.50 4.29 17.55
C GLY A 94 -19.86 4.87 18.83
N MET A 95 -19.17 6.01 18.73
CA MET A 95 -18.52 6.67 19.86
C MET A 95 -19.36 7.80 20.50
N ALA A 96 -20.55 8.10 19.96
CA ALA A 96 -21.42 9.19 20.41
C ALA A 96 -20.72 10.57 20.50
N HIS A 97 -19.74 10.84 19.63
CA HIS A 97 -19.04 12.12 19.54
C HIS A 97 -19.74 13.09 18.58
N THR A 98 -19.82 14.37 18.93
CA THR A 98 -20.50 15.42 18.13
C THR A 98 -19.69 15.83 16.89
N GLU A 99 -18.37 15.82 16.98
CA GLU A 99 -17.43 16.06 15.88
C GLU A 99 -16.23 15.11 16.02
N LEU A 100 -15.89 14.42 14.94
CA LEU A 100 -14.70 13.57 14.84
C LEU A 100 -13.82 14.17 13.74
N THR A 101 -12.64 14.64 14.11
CA THR A 101 -11.63 15.10 13.14
C THR A 101 -11.01 13.88 12.44
N PHE A 102 -10.45 14.08 11.24
CA PHE A 102 -9.74 13.01 10.53
C PHE A 102 -8.57 12.43 11.36
N GLU A 103 -7.83 13.28 12.07
CA GLU A 103 -6.77 12.85 12.98
C GLU A 103 -7.30 11.99 14.13
N GLY A 104 -8.46 12.36 14.71
CA GLY A 104 -9.13 11.56 15.73
C GLY A 104 -9.61 10.21 15.19
N TYR A 105 -10.09 10.15 13.95
CA TYR A 105 -10.45 8.90 13.28
C TYR A 105 -9.23 7.97 13.13
N CYS A 106 -8.09 8.50 12.67
CA CYS A 106 -6.85 7.72 12.54
C CYS A 106 -6.39 7.14 13.90
N GLN A 107 -6.42 7.94 14.96
CA GLN A 107 -6.05 7.47 16.30
C GLN A 107 -6.96 6.34 16.79
N VAL A 108 -8.28 6.50 16.66
CA VAL A 108 -9.25 5.46 17.03
C VAL A 108 -9.02 4.21 16.20
N TRP A 109 -8.75 4.36 14.90
CA TRP A 109 -8.46 3.24 14.02
C TRP A 109 -7.22 2.46 14.48
N ASP A 110 -6.11 3.15 14.75
CA ASP A 110 -4.86 2.54 15.24
C ASP A 110 -5.06 1.87 16.62
N GLU A 111 -5.79 2.52 17.53
CA GLU A 111 -6.10 1.96 18.84
C GLU A 111 -7.00 0.72 18.74
N CYS A 112 -8.04 0.75 17.92
CA CYS A 112 -8.91 -0.40 17.68
C CYS A 112 -8.15 -1.55 17.02
N LEU A 113 -7.33 -1.26 16.01
CA LEU A 113 -6.52 -2.26 15.31
C LEU A 113 -5.52 -2.92 16.27
N SER A 114 -4.85 -2.14 17.12
CA SER A 114 -3.91 -2.67 18.12
C SER A 114 -4.56 -3.58 19.17
N GLN A 115 -5.86 -3.38 19.43
CA GLN A 115 -6.62 -4.14 20.41
C GLN A 115 -7.29 -5.38 19.85
N VAL A 116 -7.36 -5.55 18.53
CA VAL A 116 -7.99 -6.71 17.88
C VAL A 116 -6.93 -7.77 17.59
N LEU A 117 -7.15 -8.98 18.11
CA LEU A 117 -6.30 -10.15 17.88
C LEU A 117 -7.11 -11.25 17.19
N TYR A 118 -6.66 -11.71 16.03
CA TYR A 118 -7.24 -12.87 15.37
C TYR A 118 -6.73 -14.16 16.01
N LEU A 119 -7.62 -15.11 16.32
CA LEU A 119 -7.27 -16.42 16.85
C LEU A 119 -7.43 -17.49 15.77
N PRO A 120 -6.33 -17.96 15.16
CA PRO A 120 -6.38 -18.90 14.04
C PRO A 120 -7.06 -20.22 14.38
N SER A 121 -6.84 -20.73 15.59
CA SER A 121 -7.43 -21.99 16.07
C SER A 121 -8.94 -21.95 16.26
N GLN A 122 -9.54 -20.77 16.34
CA GLN A 122 -10.97 -20.59 16.56
C GLN A 122 -11.64 -19.78 15.43
N HIS A 123 -10.89 -19.40 14.40
CA HIS A 123 -11.33 -18.55 13.28
C HIS A 123 -12.12 -17.31 13.73
N LYS A 124 -11.72 -16.68 14.84
CA LYS A 124 -12.46 -15.56 15.44
C LYS A 124 -11.55 -14.43 15.89
N TYR A 125 -12.09 -13.21 15.93
CA TYR A 125 -11.44 -12.06 16.52
C TYR A 125 -11.76 -11.94 18.01
N THR A 126 -10.75 -11.69 18.82
CA THR A 126 -10.83 -11.47 20.27
C THR A 126 -10.05 -10.19 20.62
N ARG A 127 -10.38 -9.54 21.73
CA ARG A 127 -9.57 -8.43 22.23
C ARG A 127 -8.22 -8.92 22.73
N ALA A 128 -7.13 -8.30 22.30
CA ALA A 128 -5.75 -8.65 22.66
C ALA A 128 -5.52 -8.69 24.18
N ASN A 129 -6.28 -7.92 24.97
CA ASN A 129 -6.18 -7.92 26.43
C ASN A 129 -6.79 -9.17 27.10
N ILE A 130 -7.70 -9.87 26.42
CA ILE A 130 -8.41 -11.05 26.94
C ILE A 130 -7.72 -12.35 26.48
N ALA A 131 -6.91 -12.29 25.44
CA ALA A 131 -6.18 -13.44 24.92
C ALA A 131 -5.04 -13.88 25.87
N ASN A 132 -4.93 -15.18 26.12
CA ASN A 132 -3.85 -15.73 26.93
C ASN A 132 -2.51 -15.63 26.18
N LYS A 133 -1.38 -15.68 26.92
CA LYS A 133 -0.03 -15.62 26.31
C LYS A 133 0.17 -16.65 25.20
N LYS A 134 -0.39 -17.86 25.37
CA LYS A 134 -0.38 -18.93 24.36
C LYS A 134 -1.14 -18.54 23.09
N ASP A 135 -2.32 -17.93 23.25
CA ASP A 135 -3.16 -17.51 22.13
C ASP A 135 -2.55 -16.32 21.37
N LYS A 136 -1.84 -15.43 22.07
CA LYS A 136 -1.05 -14.35 21.47
C LYS A 136 0.11 -14.88 20.64
N ILE A 137 0.86 -15.86 21.18
CA ILE A 137 1.95 -16.50 20.46
C ILE A 137 1.41 -17.25 19.23
N GLU A 138 0.34 -18.03 19.40
CA GLU A 138 -0.26 -18.78 18.30
C GLU A 138 -0.84 -17.84 17.22
N SER A 139 -1.46 -16.73 17.60
CA SER A 139 -1.91 -15.70 16.65
C SER A 139 -0.74 -15.14 15.83
N LEU A 140 0.35 -14.75 16.51
CA LEU A 140 1.55 -14.21 15.86
C LEU A 140 2.29 -15.25 15.00
N GLU A 141 2.19 -16.53 15.34
CA GLU A 141 2.83 -17.65 14.61
C GLU A 141 1.99 -18.17 13.44
N LYS A 142 0.66 -18.21 13.55
CA LYS A 142 -0.27 -18.78 12.54
C LYS A 142 -0.94 -17.75 11.63
N VAL A 143 -1.01 -16.48 11.98
CA VAL A 143 -1.24 -15.42 10.96
C VAL A 143 -0.04 -15.34 10.01
N ARG A 144 1.12 -15.86 10.43
CA ARG A 144 2.38 -15.79 9.69
C ARG A 144 2.63 -16.85 8.59
N PRO A 145 1.85 -17.93 8.36
CA PRO A 145 2.14 -18.79 7.21
C PRO A 145 1.01 -18.91 6.17
N GLU A 146 -0.27 -18.67 6.49
CA GLU A 146 -1.34 -19.05 5.56
C GLU A 146 -2.57 -18.12 5.64
N SER A 147 -2.97 -17.57 4.49
CA SER A 147 -4.22 -16.82 4.21
C SER A 147 -4.28 -15.38 4.78
N VAL A 148 -4.54 -14.36 3.96
CA VAL A 148 -5.71 -14.31 3.08
C VAL A 148 -5.34 -13.74 1.70
N SER A 149 -5.47 -14.60 0.69
CA SER A 149 -5.64 -14.17 -0.71
C SER A 149 -7.02 -13.52 -0.84
N TYR A 150 -7.04 -12.23 -1.16
CA TYR A 150 -8.12 -11.59 -1.89
C TYR A 150 -7.52 -11.02 -3.18
#